data_AF-A0A327J7Q9-F1
#
_entry.id   AF-A0A327J7Q9-F1
#
_cell.length_a   1.000
_cell.length_b   1.000
_cell.length_c   1.000
_cell.angle_alpha   90.00
_cell.angle_beta   90.00
_cell.angle_gamma   90.00
#
_symmetry.space_group_name_H-M   'P 1'
#
loop_
_entity.id
_entity.type
_entity.pdbx_description
1 polymer ?
#
loop_
_entity_poly.entity_id
_entity_poly.type
_entity_poly.pdbx_seq_one_letter_code
_entity_poly.pdbx_strand_id
1 'polypeptide(L)'
;MSFMDDENDNNMPSDEISMEDFFKQQGDGIKQDKVEIYKKEEKKVFIEKPDNNSGMGEDAPYSIAKPFNWGAFLFNWVWGIRYKKWILLLVLAFTFIAPPFGLIVCLVLSIWAGIKGNRWAWAEIQYKNEEDFHSAQKSWVKAWFIMLGIVVAISSVIAIVIAMKPVDSKDNKLDVSKDINPIENISFFSSSELKIPEGDIDNTDSTDNHAKILSSGKNIVYWVREENDLTKANKEYIEKAFENNKDTLGASFVLIPDLRKPQSKEDFSPKKDSDSITLEAKCVNGDKCIDTWLYSNCNKGYCIINPRTKRYYKVRTKEGVIKKAQVLQRKWSEK
;
A
#
# COMPACT_ATOMS: atom_id res chain seq x y z
N MET A 1 73.74 34.98 -41.92
CA MET A 1 73.34 35.67 -40.67
C MET A 1 72.03 36.36 -41.02
N SER A 2 70.85 35.99 -40.55
CA SER A 2 70.37 35.10 -39.49
C SER A 2 68.83 35.27 -39.47
N PHE A 3 68.11 34.39 -38.76
CA PHE A 3 66.68 34.48 -38.36
C PHE A 3 65.66 34.19 -39.49
N MET A 4 64.84 33.12 -39.44
CA MET A 4 63.69 32.86 -38.53
C MET A 4 62.73 34.05 -38.44
N ASP A 5 61.52 33.92 -38.99
CA ASP A 5 60.30 33.78 -38.18
C ASP A 5 59.05 33.51 -39.04
N ASP A 6 58.12 32.80 -38.40
CA ASP A 6 56.82 32.29 -38.82
C ASP A 6 55.80 33.35 -39.27
N GLU A 7 54.83 32.95 -40.10
CA GLU A 7 53.40 32.95 -39.74
C GLU A 7 52.48 32.41 -40.87
N ASN A 8 51.75 31.35 -40.52
CA ASN A 8 50.29 31.19 -40.59
C ASN A 8 49.49 31.13 -41.92
N ASP A 9 48.68 30.06 -41.96
CA ASP A 9 47.26 29.99 -42.36
C ASP A 9 46.81 29.41 -43.75
N ASN A 10 46.08 28.30 -43.61
CA ASN A 10 44.91 27.83 -44.38
C ASN A 10 45.01 27.09 -45.72
N ASN A 11 44.10 26.09 -45.79
CA ASN A 11 43.56 25.33 -46.93
C ASN A 11 44.29 24.07 -47.42
N MET A 12 43.85 22.92 -46.88
CA MET A 12 43.98 21.61 -47.50
C MET A 12 42.72 21.33 -48.35
N PRO A 13 42.82 21.18 -49.68
CA PRO A 13 41.70 20.73 -50.52
C PRO A 13 41.61 19.20 -50.55
N SER A 14 40.37 18.73 -50.62
CA SER A 14 39.90 17.34 -50.65
C SER A 14 40.13 16.63 -51.98
N ASP A 15 40.82 15.50 -51.97
CA ASP A 15 40.89 14.56 -53.09
C ASP A 15 39.75 13.53 -52.99
N GLU A 16 38.57 13.86 -53.52
CA GLU A 16 37.51 12.88 -53.80
C GLU A 16 37.61 12.44 -55.27
N ILE A 17 37.90 11.15 -55.48
CA ILE A 17 37.90 10.52 -56.81
C ILE A 17 36.48 10.01 -57.11
N SER A 18 35.93 10.39 -58.27
CA SER A 18 34.63 9.92 -58.77
C SER A 18 34.67 8.42 -59.10
N MET A 19 33.58 7.71 -58.79
CA MET A 19 33.36 6.30 -59.17
C MET A 19 33.53 6.06 -60.68
N GLU A 20 33.28 7.05 -61.51
CA GLU A 20 33.42 6.95 -62.97
C GLU A 20 34.90 6.87 -63.41
N ASP A 21 35.80 7.49 -62.67
CA ASP A 21 37.24 7.46 -62.94
C ASP A 21 37.87 6.14 -62.45
N PHE A 22 37.34 5.55 -61.38
CA PHE A 22 37.72 4.20 -60.93
C PHE A 22 37.41 3.14 -62.01
N PHE A 23 36.25 3.20 -62.66
CA PHE A 23 35.88 2.23 -63.70
C PHE A 23 36.62 2.41 -65.03
N LYS A 24 37.06 3.64 -65.35
CA LYS A 24 37.89 3.88 -66.54
C LYS A 24 39.32 3.36 -66.39
N GLN A 25 39.84 3.28 -65.16
CA GLN A 25 41.17 2.77 -64.88
C GLN A 25 41.28 1.23 -65.03
N GLN A 26 40.14 0.54 -65.10
CA GLN A 26 40.05 -0.91 -65.27
C GLN A 26 39.68 -1.29 -66.72
N GLY A 27 40.19 -0.52 -67.67
CA GLY A 27 39.85 -0.59 -69.09
C GLY A 27 41.02 -0.95 -70.00
N ASP A 28 41.95 -1.82 -69.60
CA ASP A 28 42.74 -2.62 -70.54
C ASP A 28 43.48 -3.75 -69.80
N GLY A 29 43.18 -5.01 -70.13
CA GLY A 29 44.02 -6.15 -69.74
C GLY A 29 43.64 -6.94 -68.48
N ILE A 30 42.43 -7.51 -68.41
CA ILE A 30 42.20 -8.77 -67.66
C ILE A 30 41.32 -9.70 -68.50
N LYS A 31 41.82 -10.91 -68.73
CA LYS A 31 41.14 -12.01 -69.41
C LYS A 31 39.79 -12.28 -68.73
N GLN A 32 38.76 -12.60 -69.52
CA GLN A 32 37.49 -13.10 -69.01
C GLN A 32 37.69 -14.47 -68.33
N ASP A 33 38.19 -14.46 -67.10
CA ASP A 33 38.01 -15.61 -66.22
C ASP A 33 36.53 -15.61 -65.81
N LYS A 34 35.83 -16.67 -66.24
CA LYS A 34 34.43 -16.93 -65.88
C LYS A 34 34.23 -16.68 -64.38
N VAL A 35 33.51 -15.61 -64.05
CA VAL A 35 32.91 -15.47 -62.72
C VAL A 35 31.77 -16.48 -62.67
N GLU A 36 32.04 -17.67 -62.16
CA GLU A 36 30.98 -18.59 -61.77
C GLU A 36 30.27 -17.99 -60.55
N ILE A 37 29.15 -17.31 -60.82
CA ILE A 37 28.23 -16.87 -59.77
C ILE A 37 27.59 -18.15 -59.20
N TYR A 38 28.13 -18.64 -58.08
CA TYR A 38 27.48 -19.69 -57.32
C TYR A 38 26.14 -19.14 -56.84
N LYS A 39 25.05 -19.61 -57.46
CA LYS A 39 23.69 -19.31 -57.01
C LYS A 39 23.58 -19.82 -55.57
N LYS A 40 23.57 -18.91 -54.60
CA LYS A 40 23.38 -19.24 -53.19
C LYS A 40 22.05 -19.97 -53.08
N GLU A 41 22.11 -21.28 -52.87
CA GLU A 41 20.92 -22.09 -52.65
C GLU A 41 20.19 -21.50 -51.43
N GLU A 42 19.00 -20.95 -51.67
CA GLU A 42 18.11 -20.53 -50.60
C GLU A 42 17.74 -21.79 -49.81
N LYS A 43 18.41 -21.98 -48.67
CA LYS A 43 18.05 -23.03 -47.72
C LYS A 43 16.58 -22.81 -47.37
N LYS A 44 15.71 -23.70 -47.84
CA LYS A 44 14.31 -23.73 -47.44
C LYS A 44 14.29 -24.01 -45.95
N VAL A 45 14.08 -22.98 -45.15
CA VAL A 45 13.87 -23.12 -43.71
C VAL A 45 12.47 -23.70 -43.56
N PHE A 46 12.40 -24.99 -43.24
CA PHE A 46 11.15 -25.60 -42.81
C PHE A 46 10.87 -25.07 -41.40
N ILE A 47 9.92 -24.13 -41.29
CA ILE A 47 9.40 -23.72 -39.99
C ILE A 47 8.41 -24.82 -39.59
N GLU A 48 8.86 -25.73 -38.75
CA GLU A 48 7.99 -26.70 -38.09
C GLU A 48 7.04 -25.89 -37.18
N LYS A 49 5.73 -25.94 -37.48
CA LYS A 49 4.75 -25.26 -36.65
C LYS A 49 4.77 -25.93 -35.27
N PRO A 50 4.85 -25.16 -34.17
CA PRO A 50 4.80 -25.74 -32.84
C PRO A 50 3.45 -26.44 -32.63
N ASP A 51 3.47 -27.51 -31.82
CA ASP A 51 2.30 -28.34 -31.54
C ASP A 51 1.20 -27.63 -30.73
N ASN A 52 1.36 -26.33 -30.45
CA ASN A 52 0.40 -25.52 -29.72
C ASN A 52 0.44 -24.05 -30.16
N ASN A 53 -0.57 -23.28 -29.77
CA ASN A 53 -0.76 -21.88 -30.16
C ASN A 53 -0.18 -20.86 -29.16
N SER A 54 0.62 -21.30 -28.18
CA SER A 54 1.28 -20.36 -27.26
C SER A 54 2.24 -19.43 -28.01
N GLY A 55 2.50 -18.23 -27.51
CA GLY A 55 3.40 -17.24 -28.13
C GLY A 55 2.91 -16.60 -29.42
N MET A 56 1.76 -17.03 -29.95
CA MET A 56 1.17 -16.49 -31.19
C MET A 56 0.20 -15.32 -30.96
N GLY A 57 0.04 -14.87 -29.72
CA GLY A 57 -0.98 -13.88 -29.34
C GLY A 57 -2.40 -14.44 -29.29
N GLU A 58 -2.57 -15.75 -29.50
CA GLU A 58 -3.86 -16.42 -29.45
C GLU A 58 -4.31 -16.74 -28.01
N ASP A 59 -5.61 -16.98 -27.85
CA ASP A 59 -6.18 -17.38 -26.56
C ASP A 59 -5.68 -18.76 -26.12
N ALA A 60 -5.39 -18.87 -24.84
CA ALA A 60 -4.97 -20.13 -24.23
C ALA A 60 -6.12 -21.14 -24.20
N PRO A 61 -5.82 -22.45 -24.34
CA PRO A 61 -6.79 -23.51 -24.10
C PRO A 61 -7.48 -23.35 -22.75
N TYR A 62 -8.74 -23.77 -22.65
CA TYR A 62 -9.54 -23.59 -21.42
C TYR A 62 -8.89 -24.21 -20.17
N SER A 63 -8.19 -25.35 -20.34
CA SER A 63 -7.40 -26.02 -19.30
C SER A 63 -6.32 -25.12 -18.69
N ILE A 64 -5.69 -24.29 -19.51
CA ILE A 64 -4.64 -23.34 -19.12
C ILE A 64 -5.22 -22.00 -18.66
N ALA A 65 -6.25 -21.51 -19.35
CA ALA A 65 -6.82 -20.18 -19.12
C ALA A 65 -7.64 -20.06 -17.83
N LYS A 66 -8.23 -21.17 -17.35
CA LYS A 66 -9.14 -21.17 -16.19
C LYS A 66 -8.43 -21.11 -14.83
N PRO A 67 -7.34 -21.85 -14.58
CA PRO A 67 -6.67 -21.83 -13.28
C PRO A 67 -6.09 -20.46 -12.92
N PHE A 68 -5.97 -20.20 -11.63
CA PHE A 68 -5.37 -18.99 -11.11
C PHE A 68 -3.84 -19.02 -11.25
N ASN A 69 -3.25 -17.91 -11.70
CA ASN A 69 -1.81 -17.75 -11.81
C ASN A 69 -1.21 -17.15 -10.54
N TRP A 70 -0.67 -18.02 -9.69
CA TRP A 70 0.00 -17.59 -8.45
C TRP A 70 1.27 -16.78 -8.70
N GLY A 71 2.00 -17.02 -9.78
CA GLY A 71 3.20 -16.23 -10.13
C GLY A 71 2.85 -14.77 -10.42
N ALA A 72 1.81 -14.53 -11.21
CA ALA A 72 1.32 -13.20 -11.55
C ALA A 72 0.70 -12.46 -10.35
N PHE A 73 0.07 -13.20 -9.42
CA PHE A 73 -0.53 -12.65 -8.20
C PHE A 73 0.51 -12.26 -7.14
N LEU A 74 1.57 -13.07 -6.98
CA LEU A 74 2.59 -12.88 -5.94
C LEU A 74 3.73 -11.97 -6.39
N PHE A 75 4.17 -12.12 -7.64
CA PHE A 75 5.36 -11.46 -8.18
C PHE A 75 5.02 -10.45 -9.28
N ASN A 76 3.93 -9.73 -9.10
CA ASN A 76 3.12 -9.04 -10.10
C ASN A 76 3.90 -8.21 -11.10
N TRP A 77 4.62 -7.20 -10.63
CA TRP A 77 5.29 -6.24 -11.51
C TRP A 77 6.54 -6.86 -12.17
N VAL A 78 7.29 -7.69 -11.45
CA VAL A 78 8.45 -8.45 -11.99
C VAL A 78 8.00 -9.45 -13.05
N TRP A 79 6.95 -10.21 -12.73
CA TRP A 79 6.29 -11.13 -13.65
C TRP A 79 5.77 -10.35 -14.86
N GLY A 80 5.12 -9.21 -14.64
CA GLY A 80 4.62 -8.33 -15.70
C GLY A 80 5.68 -7.92 -16.72
N ILE A 81 6.91 -7.66 -16.28
CA ILE A 81 8.03 -7.35 -17.19
C ILE A 81 8.32 -8.54 -18.12
N ARG A 82 8.40 -9.77 -17.59
CA ARG A 82 8.67 -10.98 -18.39
C ARG A 82 7.64 -11.22 -19.50
N TYR A 83 6.37 -10.94 -19.20
CA TYR A 83 5.23 -11.20 -20.08
C TYR A 83 4.66 -9.93 -20.74
N LYS A 84 5.46 -8.85 -20.76
CA LYS A 84 5.13 -7.54 -21.36
C LYS A 84 3.78 -6.95 -20.91
N LYS A 85 3.39 -7.19 -19.66
CA LYS A 85 2.18 -6.61 -19.03
C LYS A 85 2.57 -5.42 -18.18
N TRP A 86 2.93 -4.32 -18.87
CA TRP A 86 3.34 -3.05 -18.27
C TRP A 86 2.32 -2.45 -17.31
N ILE A 87 1.04 -2.77 -17.48
CA ILE A 87 -0.03 -2.37 -16.55
C ILE A 87 0.26 -2.81 -15.11
N LEU A 88 0.99 -3.92 -14.92
CA LEU A 88 1.34 -4.42 -13.58
C LEU A 88 2.41 -3.55 -12.89
N LEU A 89 3.11 -2.67 -13.61
CA LEU A 89 3.99 -1.67 -13.00
C LEU A 89 3.20 -0.65 -12.16
N LEU A 90 1.90 -0.47 -12.40
CA LEU A 90 1.05 0.36 -11.54
C LEU A 90 1.05 -0.15 -10.10
N VAL A 91 1.16 -1.45 -9.87
CA VAL A 91 1.27 -2.01 -8.51
C VAL A 91 2.46 -1.39 -7.78
N LEU A 92 3.60 -1.21 -8.45
CA LEU A 92 4.77 -0.56 -7.86
C LEU A 92 4.48 0.92 -7.52
N ALA A 93 3.84 1.67 -8.42
CA ALA A 93 3.48 3.07 -8.18
C ALA A 93 2.50 3.23 -7.00
N PHE A 94 1.44 2.41 -6.96
CA PHE A 94 0.43 2.44 -5.89
C PHE A 94 0.96 1.93 -4.54
N THR A 95 2.06 1.15 -4.53
CA THR A 95 2.71 0.69 -3.30
C THR A 95 3.29 1.86 -2.49
N PHE A 96 3.70 2.95 -3.13
CA PHE A 96 4.19 4.16 -2.45
C PHE A 96 3.08 5.11 -1.99
N ILE A 97 1.81 4.80 -2.28
CA ILE A 97 0.68 5.61 -1.83
C ILE A 97 0.29 5.22 -0.40
N ALA A 98 -0.01 6.24 0.41
CA ALA A 98 -0.37 6.07 1.81
C ALA A 98 -1.52 5.06 2.00
N PRO A 99 -1.40 4.12 2.96
CA PRO A 99 -2.50 3.24 3.35
C PRO A 99 -3.74 4.03 3.84
N PRO A 100 -4.97 3.49 3.68
CA PRO A 100 -5.30 2.15 3.17
C PRO A 100 -5.52 2.08 1.65
N PHE A 101 -5.64 3.23 0.98
CA PHE A 101 -6.05 3.29 -0.42
C PHE A 101 -5.07 2.56 -1.36
N GLY A 102 -3.77 2.83 -1.22
CA GLY A 102 -2.73 2.17 -2.04
C GLY A 102 -2.76 0.64 -1.92
N LEU A 103 -2.93 0.12 -0.70
CA LEU A 103 -3.00 -1.33 -0.43
C LEU A 103 -4.21 -1.99 -1.10
N ILE A 104 -5.38 -1.35 -1.05
CA ILE A 104 -6.60 -1.88 -1.67
C ILE A 104 -6.42 -1.95 -3.19
N VAL A 105 -5.90 -0.90 -3.81
CA VAL A 105 -5.64 -0.86 -5.26
C VAL A 105 -4.63 -1.94 -5.66
N CYS A 106 -3.52 -2.06 -4.92
CA CYS A 106 -2.53 -3.10 -5.16
C CYS A 106 -3.15 -4.50 -5.08
N LEU A 107 -3.98 -4.78 -4.07
CA LEU A 107 -4.63 -6.08 -3.92
C LEU A 107 -5.58 -6.40 -5.08
N VAL A 108 -6.41 -5.44 -5.49
CA VAL A 108 -7.32 -5.61 -6.64
C VAL A 108 -6.54 -5.90 -7.92
N LEU A 109 -5.49 -5.13 -8.20
CA LEU A 109 -4.62 -5.37 -9.36
C LEU A 109 -3.92 -6.73 -9.31
N SER A 110 -3.49 -7.16 -8.11
CA SER A 110 -2.86 -8.48 -7.90
C SER A 110 -3.83 -9.60 -8.23
N ILE A 111 -5.05 -9.55 -7.71
CA ILE A 111 -6.08 -10.56 -7.95
C ILE A 111 -6.43 -10.61 -9.43
N TRP A 112 -6.60 -9.44 -10.05
CA TRP A 112 -6.85 -9.35 -11.49
C TRP A 112 -5.73 -9.96 -12.32
N ALA A 113 -4.47 -9.71 -11.94
CA ALA A 113 -3.31 -10.32 -12.57
C ALA A 113 -3.29 -11.85 -12.39
N GLY A 114 -3.67 -12.36 -11.22
CA GLY A 114 -3.77 -13.80 -11.00
C GLY A 114 -4.87 -14.47 -11.84
N ILE A 115 -6.02 -13.82 -12.02
CA ILE A 115 -7.12 -14.33 -12.85
C ILE A 115 -6.75 -14.37 -14.34
N LYS A 116 -6.09 -13.31 -14.85
CA LYS A 116 -5.74 -13.21 -16.28
C LYS A 116 -4.34 -13.74 -16.63
N GLY A 117 -3.50 -13.99 -15.63
CA GLY A 117 -2.07 -14.22 -15.78
C GLY A 117 -1.74 -15.40 -16.69
N ASN A 118 -2.48 -16.51 -16.62
CA ASN A 118 -2.23 -17.65 -17.50
C ASN A 118 -2.45 -17.32 -18.98
N ARG A 119 -3.51 -16.56 -19.30
CA ARG A 119 -3.80 -16.12 -20.68
C ARG A 119 -2.71 -15.21 -21.19
N TRP A 120 -2.28 -14.26 -20.36
CA TRP A 120 -1.20 -13.34 -20.70
C TRP A 120 0.13 -14.06 -20.92
N ALA A 121 0.44 -15.05 -20.07
CA ALA A 121 1.66 -15.81 -20.21
C ALA A 121 1.67 -16.68 -21.46
N TRP A 122 0.55 -17.35 -21.72
CA TRP A 122 0.39 -18.21 -22.89
C TRP A 122 0.47 -17.43 -24.20
N ALA A 123 -0.17 -16.27 -24.28
CA ALA A 123 -0.19 -15.46 -25.50
C ALA A 123 1.20 -14.86 -25.85
N GLU A 124 2.07 -14.66 -24.86
CA GLU A 124 3.34 -13.92 -25.04
C GLU A 124 4.56 -14.82 -25.30
N ILE A 125 4.57 -16.04 -24.79
CA ILE A 125 5.74 -16.94 -24.86
C ILE A 125 5.35 -18.24 -25.54
N GLN A 126 6.19 -18.69 -26.46
CA GLN A 126 6.12 -20.03 -27.02
C GLN A 126 6.61 -21.06 -26.01
N TYR A 127 5.74 -21.99 -25.64
CA TYR A 127 6.00 -23.17 -24.83
C TYR A 127 6.06 -24.43 -25.70
N LYS A 128 6.81 -25.43 -25.28
CA LYS A 128 6.89 -26.72 -25.99
C LYS A 128 5.59 -27.51 -25.88
N ASN A 129 5.04 -27.57 -24.68
CA ASN A 129 3.79 -28.26 -24.34
C ASN A 129 3.16 -27.65 -23.08
N GLU A 130 1.99 -28.14 -22.67
CA GLU A 130 1.31 -27.66 -21.45
C GLU A 130 2.13 -27.88 -20.17
N GLU A 131 2.93 -28.96 -20.11
CA GLU A 131 3.77 -29.28 -18.96
C GLU A 131 4.89 -28.24 -18.76
N ASP A 132 5.51 -27.81 -19.86
CA ASP A 132 6.52 -26.76 -19.90
C ASP A 132 5.95 -25.42 -19.41
N PHE A 133 4.72 -25.08 -19.83
CA PHE A 133 4.00 -23.92 -19.32
C PHE A 133 3.82 -24.00 -17.79
N HIS A 134 3.29 -25.13 -17.29
CA HIS A 134 3.08 -25.31 -15.85
C HIS A 134 4.37 -25.30 -15.06
N SER A 135 5.46 -25.85 -15.60
CA SER A 135 6.79 -25.80 -15.00
C SER A 135 7.31 -24.36 -14.88
N ALA A 136 7.13 -23.55 -15.92
CA ALA A 136 7.50 -22.14 -15.90
C ALA A 136 6.69 -21.35 -14.85
N GLN A 137 5.38 -21.53 -14.78
CA GLN A 137 4.55 -20.84 -13.77
C GLN A 137 4.87 -21.30 -12.34
N LYS A 138 5.18 -22.58 -12.12
CA LYS A 138 5.65 -23.08 -10.81
C LYS A 138 7.00 -22.47 -10.42
N SER A 139 7.89 -22.26 -11.38
CA SER A 139 9.20 -21.63 -11.14
C SER A 139 9.07 -20.19 -10.66
N TRP A 140 8.08 -19.44 -11.15
CA TRP A 140 7.77 -18.10 -10.63
C TRP A 140 7.35 -18.11 -9.16
N VAL A 141 6.51 -19.06 -8.76
CA VAL A 141 6.10 -19.21 -7.36
C VAL A 141 7.30 -19.56 -6.48
N LYS A 142 8.15 -20.49 -6.93
CA LYS A 142 9.39 -20.84 -6.22
C LYS A 142 10.32 -19.64 -6.07
N ALA A 143 10.54 -18.88 -7.14
CA ALA A 143 11.38 -17.68 -7.13
C ALA A 143 10.87 -16.64 -6.14
N TRP A 144 9.55 -16.47 -6.04
CA TRP A 144 8.93 -15.59 -5.06
C TRP A 144 9.24 -16.01 -3.62
N PHE A 145 9.08 -17.29 -3.28
CA PHE A 145 9.39 -17.80 -1.93
C PHE A 145 10.88 -17.66 -1.58
N ILE A 146 11.77 -17.88 -2.56
CA ILE A 146 13.22 -17.68 -2.37
C ILE A 146 13.51 -16.21 -2.06
N MET A 147 12.96 -15.29 -2.86
CA MET A 147 13.12 -13.85 -2.63
C MET A 147 12.56 -13.41 -1.29
N LEU A 148 11.39 -13.91 -0.90
CA LEU A 148 10.81 -13.64 0.42
C LEU A 148 11.76 -14.09 1.54
N GLY A 149 12.30 -15.31 1.45
CA GLY A 149 13.27 -15.84 2.42
C GLY A 149 14.51 -14.96 2.55
N ILE A 150 15.06 -14.47 1.43
CA ILE A 150 16.22 -13.57 1.43
C ILE A 150 15.88 -12.24 2.12
N VAL A 151 14.74 -11.63 1.79
CA VAL A 151 14.32 -10.35 2.40
C VAL A 151 14.11 -10.50 3.91
N VAL A 152 13.47 -11.60 4.34
CA VAL A 152 13.28 -11.89 5.77
C VAL A 152 14.63 -12.09 6.47
N ALA A 153 15.54 -12.86 5.88
CA ALA A 153 16.88 -13.06 6.44
C ALA A 153 17.64 -11.74 6.59
N ILE A 154 17.69 -10.91 5.55
CA ILE A 154 18.36 -9.60 5.58
C ILE A 154 17.72 -8.68 6.64
N SER A 155 16.38 -8.59 6.68
CA SER A 155 15.69 -7.75 7.67
C SER A 155 15.96 -8.21 9.11
N SER A 156 16.07 -9.53 9.34
CA SER A 156 16.41 -10.08 10.65
C SER A 156 17.84 -9.73 11.08
N VAL A 157 18.81 -9.81 10.17
CA VAL A 157 20.20 -9.39 10.43
C VAL A 157 20.27 -7.90 10.73
N ILE A 158 19.58 -7.06 9.95
CA ILE A 158 19.52 -5.61 10.20
C ILE A 158 18.91 -5.32 11.57
N ALA A 159 17.82 -5.99 11.94
CA ALA A 159 17.19 -5.83 13.24
C ALA A 159 18.15 -6.20 14.39
N ILE A 160 18.91 -7.29 14.24
CA ILE A 160 19.93 -7.71 15.21
C ILE A 160 21.06 -6.67 15.30
N VAL A 161 21.57 -6.16 14.18
CA VAL A 161 22.63 -5.12 14.17
C VAL A 161 22.15 -3.83 14.84
N ILE A 162 20.90 -3.41 14.61
CA ILE A 162 20.31 -2.25 15.29
C ILE A 162 20.21 -2.50 16.80
N ALA A 163 19.81 -3.71 17.21
CA ALA A 163 19.72 -4.08 18.63
C ALA A 163 21.09 -4.20 19.32
N MET A 164 22.17 -4.49 18.57
CA MET A 164 23.54 -4.63 19.07
C MET A 164 24.32 -3.31 19.19
N LYS A 165 23.78 -2.16 18.75
CA LYS A 165 24.46 -0.87 18.93
C LYS A 165 24.58 -0.54 20.43
N PRO A 166 25.79 -0.29 20.97
CA PRO A 166 25.95 0.11 22.36
C PRO A 166 25.26 1.45 22.60
N VAL A 167 24.53 1.53 23.70
CA VAL A 167 23.88 2.77 24.17
C VAL A 167 24.95 3.69 24.73
N ASP A 168 25.41 4.66 23.92
CA ASP A 168 26.27 5.73 24.41
C ASP A 168 25.47 6.70 25.30
N SER A 169 26.05 7.03 26.45
CA SER A 169 25.47 7.84 27.53
C SER A 169 26.06 9.25 27.53
N LYS A 170 25.18 10.28 27.63
CA LYS A 170 25.37 11.75 27.86
C LYS A 170 25.56 12.59 26.57
N ASP A 171 24.88 13.73 26.29
CA ASP A 171 24.27 14.79 27.10
C ASP A 171 23.03 15.48 26.44
N ASN A 172 22.30 16.26 27.25
CA ASN A 172 21.04 17.00 27.02
C ASN A 172 20.85 17.78 25.70
N LYS A 173 19.72 17.51 24.99
CA LYS A 173 18.81 18.51 24.38
C LYS A 173 17.50 17.82 23.94
N LEU A 174 16.36 18.52 24.05
CA LEU A 174 15.01 18.14 23.59
C LEU A 174 14.99 17.11 22.42
N ASP A 175 14.25 16.00 22.57
CA ASP A 175 13.01 15.79 21.80
C ASP A 175 12.31 14.46 22.12
N VAL A 176 10.98 14.57 22.16
CA VAL A 176 9.93 13.63 21.76
C VAL A 176 10.28 12.13 21.63
N SER A 177 9.57 11.35 22.45
CA SER A 177 9.28 9.91 22.31
C SER A 177 10.44 8.92 22.48
N LYS A 178 10.55 8.39 23.71
CA LYS A 178 10.99 7.02 23.94
C LYS A 178 9.83 6.26 24.56
N ASP A 179 9.21 5.42 23.74
CA ASP A 179 8.59 4.15 24.11
C ASP A 179 8.25 3.41 22.80
N ILE A 180 9.27 2.85 22.15
CA ILE A 180 9.10 1.77 21.17
C ILE A 180 10.13 0.70 21.51
N ASN A 181 9.70 -0.30 22.28
CA ASN A 181 10.35 -1.60 22.30
C ASN A 181 9.80 -2.47 21.14
N PRO A 182 10.61 -3.36 20.57
CA PRO A 182 10.35 -3.96 19.26
C PRO A 182 9.54 -5.25 19.34
N ILE A 183 8.55 -5.36 18.45
CA ILE A 183 8.08 -6.57 17.77
C ILE A 183 7.88 -7.81 18.66
N GLU A 184 6.83 -7.79 19.47
CA GLU A 184 6.00 -8.99 19.67
C GLU A 184 4.54 -8.62 19.38
N ASN A 185 3.94 -9.35 18.44
CA ASN A 185 2.56 -9.25 17.95
C ASN A 185 2.30 -8.18 16.89
N ILE A 186 2.44 -8.57 15.62
CA ILE A 186 1.64 -7.99 14.53
C ILE A 186 0.18 -8.39 14.78
N SER A 187 -0.46 -7.67 15.69
CA SER A 187 -1.90 -7.60 15.79
C SER A 187 -2.33 -6.43 14.91
N PHE A 188 -2.75 -6.74 13.69
CA PHE A 188 -3.39 -5.80 12.75
C PHE A 188 -4.65 -5.13 13.34
N PHE A 189 -5.07 -5.52 14.55
CA PHE A 189 -6.25 -5.05 15.26
C PHE A 189 -6.00 -4.62 16.72
N SER A 190 -4.74 -4.42 17.15
CA SER A 190 -4.48 -3.92 18.51
C SER A 190 -4.62 -2.41 18.51
N SER A 191 -5.81 -1.90 18.85
CA SER A 191 -5.94 -0.49 19.17
C SER A 191 -5.05 -0.20 20.36
N SER A 192 -3.98 0.58 20.15
CA SER A 192 -3.08 1.07 21.18
C SER A 192 -3.83 1.98 22.14
N GLU A 193 -3.32 2.07 23.38
CA GLU A 193 -3.80 3.04 24.35
C GLU A 193 -3.37 4.44 23.93
N LEU A 194 -4.32 5.32 23.69
CA LEU A 194 -4.07 6.68 23.22
C LEU A 194 -4.28 7.68 24.37
N LYS A 195 -3.55 8.80 24.34
CA LYS A 195 -3.74 9.90 25.29
C LYS A 195 -4.71 10.92 24.71
N ILE A 196 -5.57 11.48 25.56
CA ILE A 196 -6.36 12.66 25.22
C ILE A 196 -5.40 13.87 25.28
N PRO A 197 -5.39 14.78 24.29
CA PRO A 197 -4.50 15.94 24.30
C PRO A 197 -4.75 16.83 25.53
N GLU A 198 -3.67 17.24 26.21
CA GLU A 198 -3.77 18.06 27.42
C GLU A 198 -4.48 19.40 27.16
N GLY A 199 -4.22 20.02 26.01
CA GLY A 199 -4.91 21.25 25.63
C GLY A 199 -6.43 21.12 25.48
N ASP A 200 -6.96 19.97 25.08
CA ASP A 200 -8.42 19.77 25.01
C ASP A 200 -9.02 19.59 26.41
N ILE A 201 -8.24 19.09 27.38
CA ILE A 201 -8.65 18.89 28.76
C ILE A 201 -8.59 20.20 29.53
N ASP A 202 -7.50 20.94 29.41
CA ASP A 202 -7.26 22.16 30.18
C ASP A 202 -8.19 23.31 29.76
N ASN A 203 -8.64 23.31 28.51
CA ASN A 203 -9.62 24.27 27.98
C ASN A 203 -11.09 23.85 28.24
N THR A 204 -11.33 22.67 28.84
CA THR A 204 -12.69 22.23 29.16
C THR A 204 -13.18 22.88 30.45
N ASP A 205 -14.30 23.61 30.37
CA ASP A 205 -14.98 24.18 31.54
C ASP A 205 -16.11 23.25 32.03
N SER A 206 -16.46 23.37 33.31
CA SER A 206 -17.65 22.77 33.92
C SER A 206 -18.97 23.01 33.17
N THR A 207 -19.06 24.08 32.37
CA THR A 207 -20.22 24.43 31.55
C THR A 207 -20.30 23.69 30.22
N ASP A 208 -19.25 22.98 29.79
CA ASP A 208 -19.25 22.24 28.53
C ASP A 208 -20.12 20.97 28.61
N ASN A 209 -20.80 20.62 27.51
CA ASN A 209 -21.80 19.54 27.46
C ASN A 209 -21.29 18.19 28.00
N HIS A 210 -20.02 17.88 27.73
CA HIS A 210 -19.40 16.62 28.12
C HIS A 210 -18.29 16.77 29.18
N ALA A 211 -18.20 17.91 29.87
CA ALA A 211 -17.20 18.13 30.92
C ALA A 211 -17.23 17.04 32.01
N LYS A 212 -18.44 16.55 32.33
CA LYS A 212 -18.68 15.48 33.32
C LYS A 212 -18.02 14.14 32.97
N ILE A 213 -17.64 13.92 31.70
CA ILE A 213 -16.91 12.72 31.28
C ILE A 213 -15.54 12.69 31.97
N LEU A 214 -14.87 13.84 32.12
CA LEU A 214 -13.54 13.93 32.73
C LEU A 214 -13.55 13.71 34.24
N SER A 215 -14.66 14.03 34.91
CA SER A 215 -14.83 13.84 36.36
C SER A 215 -15.53 12.53 36.74
N SER A 216 -15.88 11.69 35.76
CA SER A 216 -16.54 10.41 36.00
C SER A 216 -15.65 9.43 36.78
N GLY A 217 -16.20 8.88 37.87
CA GLY A 217 -15.55 7.81 38.64
C GLY A 217 -15.53 6.45 37.92
N LYS A 218 -16.29 6.30 36.82
CA LYS A 218 -16.37 5.11 35.97
C LYS A 218 -15.70 5.36 34.61
N ASN A 219 -15.22 4.28 34.00
CA ASN A 219 -14.78 4.28 32.61
C ASN A 219 -15.99 4.46 31.68
N ILE A 220 -15.78 5.11 30.54
CA ILE A 220 -16.87 5.56 29.67
C ILE A 220 -16.75 4.89 28.32
N VAL A 221 -17.84 4.35 27.82
CA VAL A 221 -17.98 3.95 26.42
C VAL A 221 -18.81 5.00 25.71
N TYR A 222 -18.17 5.76 24.82
CA TYR A 222 -18.77 6.90 24.13
C TYR A 222 -18.71 6.73 22.61
N TRP A 223 -19.77 7.12 21.92
CA TRP A 223 -19.78 7.28 20.47
C TRP A 223 -20.82 8.30 20.06
N VAL A 224 -20.53 9.04 18.99
CA VAL A 224 -21.46 10.00 18.38
C VAL A 224 -21.81 9.58 16.96
N ARG A 225 -23.10 9.62 16.59
CA ARG A 225 -23.56 9.36 15.22
C ARG A 225 -24.81 10.18 14.90
N GLU A 226 -25.05 10.37 13.62
CA GLU A 226 -26.38 10.76 13.14
C GLU A 226 -27.39 9.64 13.40
N GLU A 227 -28.59 10.02 13.78
CA GLU A 227 -29.71 9.13 14.07
C GLU A 227 -30.28 8.60 12.75
N ASN A 228 -30.17 7.28 12.56
CA ASN A 228 -30.81 6.53 11.48
C ASN A 228 -31.09 5.10 11.96
N ASP A 229 -31.81 4.31 11.16
CA ASP A 229 -32.20 2.95 11.55
C ASP A 229 -31.01 2.05 11.91
N LEU A 230 -29.89 2.20 11.20
CA LEU A 230 -28.67 1.43 11.45
C LEU A 230 -27.98 1.83 12.76
N THR A 231 -27.87 3.13 13.05
CA THR A 231 -27.19 3.63 14.26
C THR A 231 -28.04 3.36 15.49
N LYS A 232 -29.37 3.39 15.37
CA LYS A 232 -30.31 2.94 16.39
C LYS A 232 -30.18 1.44 16.67
N ALA A 233 -30.19 0.60 15.63
CA ALA A 233 -29.99 -0.85 15.79
C ALA A 233 -28.62 -1.18 16.42
N ASN A 234 -27.57 -0.45 16.07
CA ASN A 234 -26.24 -0.62 16.67
C ASN A 234 -26.20 -0.20 18.14
N LYS A 235 -26.90 0.89 18.49
CA LYS A 235 -27.05 1.33 19.89
C LYS A 235 -27.77 0.26 20.71
N GLU A 236 -28.93 -0.22 20.24
CA GLU A 236 -29.71 -1.26 20.92
C GLU A 236 -28.89 -2.55 21.11
N TYR A 237 -28.10 -2.95 20.10
CA TYR A 237 -27.20 -4.09 20.20
C TYR A 237 -26.17 -3.93 21.34
N ILE A 238 -25.51 -2.77 21.42
CA ILE A 238 -24.47 -2.52 22.43
C ILE A 238 -25.09 -2.41 23.82
N GLU A 239 -26.23 -1.73 23.97
CA GLU A 239 -26.95 -1.61 25.25
C GLU A 239 -27.39 -2.99 25.76
N LYS A 240 -27.98 -3.81 24.90
CA LYS A 240 -28.34 -5.19 25.25
C LYS A 240 -27.13 -6.03 25.64
N ALA A 241 -26.03 -5.91 24.89
CA ALA A 241 -24.80 -6.62 25.20
C ALA A 241 -24.16 -6.15 26.52
N PHE A 242 -24.28 -4.87 26.85
CA PHE A 242 -23.82 -4.31 28.12
C PHE A 242 -24.67 -4.77 29.30
N GLU A 243 -26.00 -4.77 29.16
CA GLU A 243 -26.91 -5.26 30.21
C GLU A 243 -26.69 -6.75 30.49
N ASN A 244 -26.47 -7.56 29.45
CA ASN A 244 -26.10 -8.98 29.61
C ASN A 244 -24.75 -9.19 30.34
N ASN A 245 -23.90 -8.17 30.43
CA ASN A 245 -22.58 -8.22 31.09
C ASN A 245 -22.50 -7.24 32.28
N LYS A 246 -23.64 -6.83 32.83
CA LYS A 246 -23.74 -5.80 33.87
C LYS A 246 -23.10 -6.22 35.19
N ASP A 247 -23.17 -7.49 35.54
CA ASP A 247 -22.54 -8.02 36.76
C ASP A 247 -21.02 -7.81 36.72
N THR A 248 -20.42 -7.96 35.54
CA THR A 248 -18.99 -7.76 35.32
C THR A 248 -18.67 -6.27 35.13
N LEU A 249 -19.35 -5.57 34.22
CA LEU A 249 -18.95 -4.23 33.76
C LEU A 249 -19.65 -3.07 34.47
N GLY A 250 -20.84 -3.27 35.05
CA GLY A 250 -21.72 -2.18 35.50
C GLY A 250 -21.18 -1.35 36.65
N ALA A 251 -20.30 -1.93 37.48
CA ALA A 251 -19.61 -1.20 38.54
C ALA A 251 -18.54 -0.25 37.99
N SER A 252 -17.83 -0.64 36.93
CA SER A 252 -16.65 0.06 36.42
C SER A 252 -16.88 0.88 35.15
N PHE A 253 -17.92 0.58 34.38
CA PHE A 253 -18.20 1.21 33.09
C PHE A 253 -19.60 1.85 33.03
N VAL A 254 -19.73 2.85 32.16
CA VAL A 254 -21.01 3.46 31.78
C VAL A 254 -21.05 3.69 30.27
N LEU A 255 -22.22 3.48 29.65
CA LEU A 255 -22.46 3.79 28.24
C LEU A 255 -22.99 5.21 28.10
N ILE A 256 -22.43 5.98 27.17
CA ILE A 256 -22.90 7.34 26.82
C ILE A 256 -23.04 7.42 25.28
N PRO A 257 -24.13 6.87 24.71
CA PRO A 257 -24.44 7.05 23.29
C PRO A 257 -24.95 8.46 22.99
N ASP A 258 -24.36 9.13 22.00
CA ASP A 258 -24.86 10.41 21.45
C ASP A 258 -25.39 10.18 20.02
N LEU A 259 -26.70 9.95 19.88
CA LEU A 259 -27.38 9.89 18.59
C LEU A 259 -28.10 11.21 18.34
N ARG A 260 -27.72 11.91 17.27
CA ARG A 260 -28.27 13.23 16.94
C ARG A 260 -29.14 13.19 15.71
N LYS A 261 -30.27 13.88 15.77
CA LYS A 261 -31.13 14.07 14.61
C LYS A 261 -30.37 14.84 13.51
N PRO A 262 -30.56 14.48 12.22
CA PRO A 262 -29.98 15.24 11.12
C PRO A 262 -30.50 16.68 11.16
N GLN A 263 -29.61 17.66 11.01
CA GLN A 263 -30.01 19.06 10.85
C GLN A 263 -30.80 19.18 9.53
N SER A 264 -31.94 19.88 9.56
CA SER A 264 -32.76 20.14 8.38
C SER A 264 -31.93 20.84 7.31
N LYS A 265 -31.98 20.33 6.07
CA LYS A 265 -31.33 20.88 4.88
C LYS A 265 -31.97 22.21 4.47
N GLU A 266 -31.74 23.27 5.24
CA GLU A 266 -31.89 24.63 4.74
C GLU A 266 -30.48 25.22 4.59
N ASP A 267 -30.21 25.65 3.35
CA ASP A 267 -29.01 26.32 2.83
C ASP A 267 -27.79 25.44 2.50
N PHE A 268 -27.87 24.80 1.34
CA PHE A 268 -26.71 24.33 0.57
C PHE A 268 -25.86 25.52 0.11
N SER A 269 -24.60 25.56 0.53
CA SER A 269 -23.52 26.22 -0.21
C SER A 269 -22.53 25.15 -0.70
N PRO A 270 -22.15 25.14 -1.99
CA PRO A 270 -21.31 24.09 -2.55
C PRO A 270 -19.84 24.44 -2.32
N LYS A 271 -19.20 23.74 -1.36
CA LYS A 271 -17.81 23.24 -1.38
C LYS A 271 -17.26 23.10 0.05
N LYS A 272 -17.25 21.86 0.55
CA LYS A 272 -16.12 21.33 1.33
C LYS A 272 -16.22 19.80 1.36
N ASP A 273 -15.10 19.16 1.08
CA ASP A 273 -14.96 17.72 0.98
C ASP A 273 -15.27 16.99 2.30
N SER A 274 -15.93 15.84 2.16
CA SER A 274 -16.04 14.72 3.11
C SER A 274 -16.77 14.95 4.43
N ASP A 275 -17.93 14.30 4.57
CA ASP A 275 -18.44 13.61 5.78
C ASP A 275 -18.03 14.14 7.17
N SER A 276 -18.01 15.45 7.39
CA SER A 276 -17.97 16.03 8.72
C SER A 276 -19.38 16.43 9.07
N ILE A 277 -19.99 15.66 9.97
CA ILE A 277 -21.14 16.15 10.75
C ILE A 277 -20.67 17.49 11.32
N THR A 278 -21.26 18.61 10.91
CA THR A 278 -20.98 19.95 11.44
C THR A 278 -21.58 20.01 12.84
N LEU A 279 -20.97 19.28 13.75
CA LEU A 279 -21.31 19.25 15.17
C LEU A 279 -20.74 20.54 15.75
N GLU A 280 -21.57 21.55 15.91
CA GLU A 280 -21.20 22.74 16.67
C GLU A 280 -20.89 22.32 18.10
N ALA A 281 -19.61 22.13 18.40
CA ALA A 281 -19.12 21.95 19.75
C ALA A 281 -19.33 23.26 20.51
N LYS A 282 -19.95 23.20 21.69
CA LYS A 282 -20.12 24.37 22.55
C LYS A 282 -19.01 24.35 23.59
N CYS A 283 -17.85 24.85 23.18
CA CYS A 283 -16.75 25.11 24.09
C CYS A 283 -16.84 26.57 24.57
N VAL A 284 -16.70 26.82 25.86
CA VAL A 284 -16.71 28.19 26.39
C VAL A 284 -15.40 28.93 26.11
N ASN A 285 -14.26 28.24 26.10
CA ASN A 285 -12.92 28.83 25.99
C ASN A 285 -12.23 28.47 24.65
N GLY A 286 -12.80 28.90 23.53
CA GLY A 286 -12.24 28.72 22.18
C GLY A 286 -12.61 27.37 21.54
N ASP A 287 -11.99 27.02 20.41
CA ASP A 287 -12.46 25.90 19.57
C ASP A 287 -12.09 24.49 20.09
N LYS A 288 -11.24 24.41 21.12
CA LYS A 288 -10.66 23.16 21.62
C LYS A 288 -11.15 22.87 23.02
N CYS A 289 -12.06 21.92 23.16
CA CYS A 289 -12.47 21.34 24.43
C CYS A 289 -12.78 19.85 24.25
N ILE A 290 -13.10 19.16 25.34
CA ILE A 290 -13.42 17.72 25.31
C ILE A 290 -14.57 17.41 24.36
N ASP A 291 -15.53 18.33 24.21
CA ASP A 291 -16.68 18.21 23.33
C ASP A 291 -16.25 18.10 21.86
N THR A 292 -15.46 19.06 21.38
CA THR A 292 -14.87 19.05 20.04
C THR A 292 -14.03 17.80 19.81
N TRP A 293 -13.22 17.41 20.80
CA TRP A 293 -12.36 16.24 20.71
C TRP A 293 -13.16 14.94 20.55
N LEU A 294 -14.21 14.75 21.37
CA LEU A 294 -15.10 13.59 21.31
C LEU A 294 -15.77 13.48 19.95
N TYR A 295 -16.26 14.58 19.40
CA TYR A 295 -16.89 14.58 18.09
C TYR A 295 -15.92 14.25 16.97
N SER A 296 -14.72 14.82 16.99
CA SER A 296 -13.72 14.57 15.96
C SER A 296 -13.19 13.11 16.00
N ASN A 297 -13.02 12.56 17.20
CA ASN A 297 -12.32 11.28 17.36
C ASN A 297 -13.24 10.06 17.49
N CYS A 298 -14.47 10.25 18.01
CA CYS A 298 -15.42 9.18 18.31
C CYS A 298 -16.61 9.12 17.34
N ASN A 299 -16.61 9.91 16.26
CA ASN A 299 -17.57 9.83 15.15
C ASN A 299 -17.32 8.66 14.17
N LYS A 300 -16.11 8.11 14.14
CA LYS A 300 -15.69 6.99 13.27
C LYS A 300 -15.19 5.82 14.11
N GLY A 301 -16.09 5.25 14.92
CA GLY A 301 -15.85 4.15 15.84
C GLY A 301 -16.54 4.35 17.20
N TYR A 302 -16.10 3.61 18.20
CA TYR A 302 -16.51 3.70 19.59
C TYR A 302 -15.27 3.98 20.44
N CYS A 303 -15.35 4.91 21.37
CA CYS A 303 -14.27 5.27 22.27
C CYS A 303 -14.52 4.65 23.65
N ILE A 304 -13.53 3.97 24.21
CA ILE A 304 -13.52 3.52 25.59
C ILE A 304 -12.51 4.38 26.35
N ILE A 305 -13.01 5.27 27.19
CA ILE A 305 -12.26 6.33 27.85
C ILE A 305 -12.07 5.96 29.33
N ASN A 306 -10.85 6.16 29.82
CA ASN A 306 -10.52 6.13 31.24
C ASN A 306 -10.25 7.59 31.69
N PRO A 307 -11.22 8.23 32.36
CA PRO A 307 -11.11 9.62 32.79
C PRO A 307 -9.95 9.86 33.75
N ARG A 308 -9.70 8.91 34.68
CA ARG A 308 -8.66 9.04 35.71
C ARG A 308 -7.26 9.16 35.12
N THR A 309 -6.99 8.39 34.07
CA THR A 309 -5.68 8.38 33.40
C THR A 309 -5.62 9.27 32.17
N LYS A 310 -6.73 9.94 31.80
CA LYS A 310 -6.87 10.77 30.59
C LYS A 310 -6.50 9.99 29.30
N ARG A 311 -6.81 8.69 29.28
CA ARG A 311 -6.48 7.76 28.17
C ARG A 311 -7.72 7.14 27.58
N TYR A 312 -7.62 6.68 26.34
CA TYR A 312 -8.73 6.04 25.65
C TYR A 312 -8.27 4.97 24.66
N TYR A 313 -9.24 4.15 24.25
CA TYR A 313 -9.12 3.14 23.21
C TYR A 313 -10.19 3.36 22.16
N LYS A 314 -9.84 3.13 20.89
CA LYS A 314 -10.79 3.16 19.79
C LYS A 314 -11.20 1.73 19.41
N VAL A 315 -12.48 1.51 19.18
CA VAL A 315 -13.04 0.24 18.74
C VAL A 315 -13.82 0.49 17.46
N ARG A 316 -13.58 -0.29 16.40
CA ARG A 316 -14.18 -0.04 15.09
C ARG A 316 -15.56 -0.68 14.92
N THR A 317 -15.82 -1.79 15.61
CA THR A 317 -17.02 -2.61 15.44
C THR A 317 -17.87 -2.64 16.70
N LYS A 318 -19.19 -2.79 16.57
CA LYS A 318 -20.11 -2.84 17.71
C LYS A 318 -19.89 -4.10 18.55
N GLU A 319 -19.57 -5.22 17.91
CA GLU A 319 -19.27 -6.52 18.53
C GLU A 319 -17.98 -6.48 19.36
N GLY A 320 -17.07 -5.56 19.03
CA GLY A 320 -15.80 -5.40 19.73
C GLY A 320 -15.91 -4.61 21.04
N VAL A 321 -16.98 -3.81 21.22
CA VAL A 321 -17.08 -2.84 22.32
C VAL A 321 -17.03 -3.52 23.69
N ILE A 322 -17.93 -4.48 23.93
CA ILE A 322 -18.03 -5.18 25.22
C ILE A 322 -16.80 -6.06 25.46
N LYS A 323 -16.34 -6.78 24.43
CA LYS A 323 -15.14 -7.62 24.52
C LYS A 323 -13.92 -6.80 24.93
N LYS A 324 -13.73 -5.63 24.32
CA LYS A 324 -12.62 -4.74 24.66
C LYS A 324 -12.80 -4.14 26.06
N ALA A 325 -14.01 -3.75 26.45
CA ALA A 325 -14.29 -3.25 27.79
C ALA A 325 -13.92 -4.26 28.88
N GLN A 326 -14.24 -5.55 28.71
CA GLN A 326 -13.86 -6.63 29.65
C GLN A 326 -12.34 -6.82 29.77
N VAL A 327 -11.62 -6.69 28.65
CA VAL A 327 -10.14 -6.73 28.67
C VAL A 327 -9.59 -5.52 29.40
N LEU A 328 -10.13 -4.33 29.13
CA LEU A 328 -9.69 -3.09 29.75
C LEU A 328 -10.05 -3.01 31.23
N GLN A 329 -11.15 -3.64 31.65
CA GLN A 329 -11.52 -3.71 33.06
C GLN A 329 -10.41 -4.35 33.88
N ARG A 330 -9.94 -5.53 33.46
CA ARG A 330 -8.83 -6.25 34.11
C ARG A 330 -7.56 -5.42 34.12
N LYS A 331 -7.19 -4.87 32.95
CA LYS A 331 -5.99 -4.06 32.79
C LYS A 331 -5.98 -2.79 33.64
N TRP A 332 -7.13 -2.13 33.80
CA TRP A 332 -7.26 -0.90 34.57
C TRP A 332 -7.61 -1.12 36.04
N SER A 333 -8.01 -2.34 36.44
CA SER A 333 -8.16 -2.70 37.87
C SER A 333 -6.84 -3.11 38.52
N GLU A 334 -5.86 -3.56 37.73
CA GLU A 334 -4.53 -3.99 38.20
C GLU A 334 -3.54 -2.83 38.43
N LYS A 335 -3.91 -1.60 38.06
CA LYS A 335 -3.13 -0.37 38.23
C LYS A 335 -3.84 0.58 39.17
#